data_AF-A0A1X7UED7-F1
#
_entry.id   AF-A0A1X7UED7-F1
#
_cell.length_a   1.000
_cell.length_b   1.000
_cell.length_c   1.000
_cell.angle_alpha   90.00
_cell.angle_beta   90.00
_cell.angle_gamma   90.00
#
_symmetry.space_group_name_H-M   'P 1'
#
loop_
_entity.id
_entity.type
_entity.pdbx_description
1 polymer ?
#
loop_
_entity_poly.entity_id
_entity_poly.type
_entity_poly.pdbx_seq_one_letter_code
_entity_poly.pdbx_strand_id
1 'polypeptide(L)'
;MQDIHDGSVIKDLMNDDQFLYILGNKGLVLCSDGVPVYKSSKGRLWPFYLMVTSIPPQKSLTADNLIVATSWHGPTEASVDNRYNTSTGSRQYLYP
;
A
#
# COMPACT_ATOMS: atom_id res chain seq x y z
N MET A 1 -20.59 13.66 1.80
CA MET A 1 -19.52 12.99 1.03
C MET A 1 -20.17 11.77 0.41
N GLN A 2 -20.31 11.75 -0.91
CA GLN A 2 -20.96 10.65 -1.63
C GLN A 2 -19.84 9.75 -2.17
N ASP A 3 -19.91 8.46 -1.86
CA ASP A 3 -18.91 7.52 -2.35
C ASP A 3 -19.02 7.35 -3.87
N ILE A 4 -17.86 7.22 -4.50
CA ILE A 4 -17.73 6.99 -5.93
C ILE A 4 -17.66 5.47 -6.14
N HIS A 5 -18.67 4.90 -6.78
CA HIS A 5 -18.80 3.44 -6.91
C HIS A 5 -18.60 2.89 -8.33
N ASP A 6 -18.76 3.72 -9.36
CA ASP A 6 -18.84 3.29 -10.76
C ASP A 6 -17.55 3.51 -11.57
N GLY A 7 -16.54 4.13 -10.95
CA GLY A 7 -15.28 4.47 -11.60
C GLY A 7 -15.39 5.55 -12.66
N SER A 8 -16.56 6.20 -12.81
CA SER A 8 -16.79 7.28 -13.79
C SER A 8 -15.82 8.44 -13.57
N VAL A 9 -15.64 8.86 -12.33
CA VAL A 9 -14.73 9.96 -11.95
C VAL A 9 -13.28 9.65 -12.33
N ILE A 10 -12.82 8.41 -12.16
CA ILE A 10 -11.45 8.03 -12.56
C ILE A 10 -11.34 8.04 -14.09
N LYS A 11 -12.34 7.54 -14.81
CA LYS A 11 -12.36 7.61 -16.28
C LYS A 11 -12.32 9.05 -16.78
N ASP A 12 -13.08 9.95 -16.16
CA ASP A 12 -13.12 11.35 -16.53
C ASP A 12 -11.76 12.02 -16.32
N LEU A 13 -11.08 11.71 -15.21
CA LEU A 13 -9.73 12.19 -14.93
C LEU A 13 -8.66 11.62 -15.87
N MET A 14 -8.96 10.53 -16.60
CA MET A 14 -8.08 9.92 -17.61
C MET A 14 -8.32 10.46 -19.03
N ASN A 15 -9.33 11.30 -19.26
CA ASN A 15 -9.58 11.93 -20.56
C ASN A 15 -8.50 12.95 -20.93
N ASP A 16 -8.35 13.24 -22.22
CA ASP A 16 -7.37 14.21 -22.75
C ASP A 16 -7.30 15.51 -21.92
N ASP A 17 -6.07 15.96 -21.63
CA ASP A 17 -5.73 17.15 -20.81
C ASP A 17 -6.16 17.12 -19.32
N GLN A 18 -6.53 15.97 -18.77
CA GLN A 18 -6.84 15.82 -17.34
C GLN A 18 -5.67 15.32 -16.50
N PHE A 19 -5.78 15.41 -15.18
CA PHE A 19 -4.68 15.09 -14.25
C PHE A 19 -4.12 13.66 -14.39
N LEU A 20 -4.96 12.68 -14.75
CA LEU A 20 -4.54 11.29 -14.96
C LEU A 20 -4.24 10.97 -16.43
N TYR A 21 -4.36 11.94 -17.35
CA TYR A 21 -4.03 11.84 -18.77
C TYR A 21 -2.52 11.84 -19.01
N ILE A 22 -1.85 10.79 -18.53
CA ILE A 22 -0.44 10.57 -18.78
C ILE A 22 -0.32 9.14 -19.31
N LEU A 23 0.37 8.97 -20.44
CA LEU A 23 0.54 7.68 -21.15
C LEU A 23 1.15 6.57 -20.26
N GLY A 24 1.77 6.95 -19.14
CA GLY A 24 2.36 6.06 -18.14
C GLY A 24 1.61 6.00 -16.80
N ASN A 25 0.43 6.60 -16.67
CA ASN A 25 -0.29 6.57 -15.40
C ASN A 25 -0.78 5.14 -15.09
N LYS A 26 -0.34 4.63 -13.94
CA LYS A 26 -0.65 3.29 -13.45
C LYS A 26 -1.45 3.49 -12.18
N GLY A 27 -2.76 3.26 -12.25
CA GLY A 27 -3.62 3.39 -11.09
C GLY A 27 -3.25 2.38 -10.00
N LEU A 28 -3.46 2.76 -8.75
CA LEU A 28 -3.34 1.88 -7.60
C LEU A 28 -4.71 1.77 -6.92
N VAL A 29 -5.13 0.56 -6.61
CA VAL A 29 -6.29 0.32 -5.74
C VAL A 29 -5.77 0.04 -4.34
N LEU A 30 -6.21 0.84 -3.37
CA LEU A 30 -5.97 0.59 -1.95
C LEU A 30 -7.11 -0.26 -1.38
N CYS A 31 -6.76 -1.40 -0.79
CA CYS A 31 -7.70 -2.25 -0.08
C CYS A 31 -7.20 -2.49 1.35
N SER A 32 -7.99 -2.08 2.34
CA SER A 32 -7.76 -2.40 3.76
C SER A 32 -8.72 -3.48 4.30
N ASP A 33 -9.65 -3.95 3.47
CA ASP A 33 -10.69 -4.88 3.90
C ASP A 33 -10.12 -6.23 4.35
N GLY A 34 -10.70 -6.76 5.42
CA GLY A 34 -10.35 -8.07 5.97
C GLY A 34 -9.01 -8.12 6.72
N VAL A 35 -8.28 -7.00 6.83
CA VAL A 35 -6.98 -6.97 7.50
C VAL A 35 -7.12 -6.51 8.95
N PRO A 36 -6.64 -7.29 9.94
CA PRO A 36 -6.69 -6.87 11.34
C PRO A 36 -5.72 -5.73 11.63
N VAL A 37 -6.19 -4.72 12.37
CA VAL A 37 -5.33 -3.67 12.92
C VAL A 37 -4.47 -4.26 14.03
N TYR A 38 -3.15 -4.20 13.87
CA TYR A 38 -2.23 -4.64 14.90
C TYR A 38 -2.08 -3.54 15.96
N LYS A 39 -2.16 -3.92 17.23
CA LYS A 39 -2.11 -3.00 18.38
C LYS A 39 -0.95 -3.38 19.29
N SER A 40 -0.13 -2.40 19.65
CA SER A 40 0.87 -2.51 20.70
C SER A 40 0.68 -1.41 21.74
N SER A 41 1.45 -1.47 22.83
CA SER A 41 1.52 -0.39 23.82
C SER A 41 2.07 0.93 23.26
N LYS A 42 2.80 0.88 22.13
CA LYS A 42 3.46 2.03 21.50
C LYS A 42 2.65 2.65 20.36
N GLY A 43 1.69 1.93 19.79
CA GLY A 43 0.91 2.43 18.66
C GLY A 43 0.07 1.36 17.98
N ARG A 44 -0.50 1.74 16.84
CA ARG A 44 -1.36 0.92 16.00
C ARG A 44 -0.80 0.89 14.58
N LEU A 45 -0.83 -0.29 13.98
CA LEU A 45 -0.43 -0.54 12.61
C LEU A 45 -1.67 -0.92 11.81
N TRP A 46 -1.97 -0.14 10.77
CA TRP A 46 -3.10 -0.33 9.88
C TRP A 46 -2.60 -0.84 8.53
N PRO A 47 -2.64 -2.16 8.28
CA PRO A 47 -2.10 -2.70 7.06
C PRO A 47 -3.11 -2.57 5.94
N PHE A 48 -2.61 -2.37 4.72
CA PHE A 48 -3.41 -2.29 3.52
C PHE A 48 -2.60 -2.80 2.33
N TYR A 49 -3.33 -3.27 1.32
CA TYR A 49 -2.77 -3.75 0.07
C TYR A 49 -2.93 -2.69 -1.01
N LEU A 50 -1.92 -2.56 -1.86
CA LEU A 50 -1.96 -1.74 -3.05
C LEU A 50 -1.83 -2.66 -4.28
N MET A 51 -2.82 -2.60 -5.16
CA MET A 51 -2.84 -3.35 -6.42
C MET A 51 -2.69 -2.41 -7.61
N VAL A 52 -1.78 -2.74 -8.52
CA VAL A 52 -1.60 -2.00 -9.77
C VAL A 52 -2.73 -2.35 -10.75
N THR A 53 -3.54 -1.37 -11.13
CA THR A 53 -4.72 -1.57 -11.99
C THR A 53 -4.38 -1.94 -13.43
N SER A 54 -3.19 -1.60 -13.91
CA SER A 54 -2.78 -1.88 -15.28
C SER A 54 -2.38 -3.33 -15.53
N ILE A 55 -2.33 -4.15 -14.50
CA ILE A 55 -1.99 -5.57 -14.58
C ILE A 55 -3.31 -6.37 -14.49
N PRO A 56 -3.50 -7.41 -15.31
CA PRO A 56 -4.69 -8.25 -15.23
C PRO A 56 -4.90 -8.81 -13.81
N PRO A 57 -6.15 -8.96 -13.31
CA PRO A 57 -6.43 -9.39 -11.94
C PRO A 57 -5.73 -10.69 -11.52
N GLN A 58 -5.57 -11.64 -12.45
CA GLN A 58 -4.89 -12.91 -12.17
C GLN A 58 -3.40 -12.73 -11.84
N LYS A 59 -2.80 -11.61 -12.24
CA LYS A 59 -1.40 -11.26 -12.01
C LYS A 59 -1.22 -10.13 -10.99
N SER A 60 -2.19 -9.23 -10.85
CA SER A 60 -2.09 -8.12 -9.88
C SER A 60 -2.22 -8.58 -8.42
N LEU A 61 -2.86 -9.75 -8.20
CA LEU A 61 -3.06 -10.37 -6.89
C LEU A 61 -1.99 -11.40 -6.52
N THR A 62 -1.00 -11.65 -7.39
CA THR A 62 0.12 -12.53 -7.03
C THR A 62 1.04 -11.82 -6.04
N ALA A 63 1.61 -12.56 -5.09
CA ALA A 63 2.49 -12.01 -4.06
C ALA A 63 3.63 -11.13 -4.64
N ASP A 64 4.15 -11.50 -5.82
CA ASP A 64 5.23 -10.76 -6.50
C ASP A 64 4.82 -9.36 -7.00
N ASN A 65 3.52 -9.12 -7.20
CA ASN A 65 2.99 -7.86 -7.74
C ASN A 65 2.10 -7.11 -6.73
N LEU A 66 1.91 -7.67 -5.54
CA LEU A 66 1.11 -7.09 -4.47
C LEU A 66 2.02 -6.26 -3.57
N ILE A 67 1.74 -4.97 -3.48
CA ILE A 67 2.46 -4.11 -2.54
C ILE A 67 1.72 -4.15 -1.20
N VAL A 68 2.41 -4.62 -0.17
CA VAL A 68 1.93 -4.59 1.22
C VAL A 68 2.51 -3.36 1.90
N ALA A 69 1.64 -2.51 2.43
CA ALA A 69 2.03 -1.33 3.17
C ALA A 69 1.24 -1.24 4.48
N THR A 70 1.68 -0.37 5.38
CA THR A 70 1.04 -0.19 6.68
C THR A 70 1.18 1.25 7.13
N SER A 71 0.08 1.82 7.65
CA SER A 71 0.09 3.13 8.28
C SER A 71 0.34 2.99 9.77
N TRP A 72 1.33 3.71 10.28
CA TRP A 72 1.58 3.83 11.72
C TRP A 72 0.75 4.95 12.30
N HIS A 73 0.10 4.66 13.42
CA HIS A 73 -0.57 5.66 14.25
C HIS A 73 -0.23 5.43 15.72
N GLY A 74 0.57 6.32 16.29
CA GLY A 74 0.98 6.22 17.69
C GLY A 74 1.55 7.54 18.22
N PRO A 75 1.64 7.68 19.56
CA PRO A 75 2.22 8.85 20.20
C PRO A 75 3.73 8.99 19.96
N THR A 76 4.39 7.90 19.55
CA THR A 76 5.83 7.88 19.22
C THR A 76 6.03 7.69 17.72
N GLU A 77 7.18 8.12 17.21
CA GLU A 77 7.59 7.81 15.85
C GLU A 77 7.74 6.28 15.65
N ALA A 78 7.46 5.82 14.44
CA ALA A 78 7.68 4.42 14.07
C ALA A 78 9.19 4.14 14.04
N SER A 79 9.70 3.36 14.98
CA SER A 79 11.10 2.92 14.98
C SER A 79 11.24 1.61 14.21
N VAL A 80 12.02 1.61 13.13
CA VAL A 80 12.45 0.36 12.47
C VAL A 80 13.66 -0.21 13.24
N ASP A 81 13.53 -1.41 13.80
CA ASP A 81 14.64 -2.09 14.48
C ASP A 81 15.60 -2.69 13.43
N ASN A 82 16.61 -1.93 13.06
CA ASN A 82 17.65 -2.36 12.13
C ASN A 82 18.75 -3.12 12.89
N ARG A 83 18.53 -4.41 13.16
CA ARG A 83 19.59 -5.25 13.72
C ARG A 83 20.58 -5.62 12.64
N TYR A 84 21.80 -5.10 12.77
CA TYR A 84 22.93 -5.53 11.95
C TYR A 84 23.42 -6.88 12.45
N ASN A 85 23.30 -7.93 11.63
CA ASN A 85 23.84 -9.24 11.99
C ASN A 85 25.34 -9.27 11.66
N THR A 86 26.17 -9.18 12.70
CA THR A 86 27.64 -9.18 12.58
C THR A 86 28.23 -10.52 12.16
N SER A 87 27.49 -11.63 12.26
CA SER A 87 27.98 -12.96 11.86
C SER A 87 27.79 -13.27 10.38
N THR A 88 26.78 -12.66 9.73
CA THR A 88 26.45 -12.87 8.31
C THR A 88 26.71 -11.65 7.44
N GLY A 89 27.06 -10.50 8.03
CA GLY A 89 27.28 -9.23 7.31
C GLY A 89 26.02 -8.70 6.62
N SER A 90 24.83 -9.14 7.05
CA SER A 90 23.56 -8.83 6.40
C SER A 90 22.60 -8.07 7.32
N ARG A 91 21.92 -7.07 6.75
CA ARG A 91 20.81 -6.38 7.42
C ARG A 91 19.59 -7.30 7.41
N GLN A 92 19.04 -7.56 8.59
CA GLN A 92 17.72 -8.19 8.72
C GLN A 92 16.72 -7.13 9.17
N TYR A 93 15.65 -6.97 8.39
CA TYR A 93 14.51 -6.16 8.77
C TYR A 93 13.54 -7.04 9.54
N LEU A 94 13.41 -6.83 10.85
CA LEU A 94 12.37 -7.44 11.66
C LEU A 94 11.23 -6.43 11.79
N TYR A 95 10.08 -6.75 11.20
CA TYR A 95 8.84 -6.05 11.53
C TYR A 95 8.37 -6.53 12.92
N PRO A 96 7.83 -5.62 13.76
CA PRO A 96 7.33 -5.95 15.09
C PRO A 96 6.10 -6.86 15.10
#